data_AF-A0A238JVZ2-F1
#
_entry.id   AF-A0A238JVZ2-F1
#
_cell.length_a   1.000
_cell.length_b   1.000
_cell.length_c   1.000
_cell.angle_alpha   90.00
_cell.angle_beta   90.00
_cell.angle_gamma   90.00
#
_symmetry.space_group_name_H-M   'P 1'
#
loop_
_entity.id
_entity.type
_entity.pdbx_description
1 polymer ?
#
loop_
_entity_poly.entity_id
_entity_poly.type
_entity_poly.pdbx_seq_one_letter_code
_entity_poly.pdbx_strand_id
1 'polypeptide(L)'
;MVEIRDEHYEWAAIDRLGKMLKFPHSRFKTTHTYSTFTAILCWTTQRIRTSPIRPGNDINVRPAPENDPNFHVFDAIQIALHNESIEGFFGKLPKASGNLNSVRLEDDCGSPISALSFLVALRNAVAHGDGRSVKPVNRPNQLVGFEFKLSSPRNFPKWSSVTQLNRRAQVQLAGKMADVFCEKFREQHSVTESDLVSIVESE
;
A
#
# COMPACT_ATOMS: atom_id res chain seq x y z
N MET A 1 -2.82 18.66 -20.93
CA MET A 1 -2.09 17.45 -20.49
C MET A 1 -0.81 17.96 -19.86
N VAL A 2 -0.61 17.78 -18.55
CA VAL A 2 0.59 18.27 -17.86
C VAL A 2 1.76 17.39 -18.27
N GLU A 3 2.87 18.01 -18.68
CA GLU A 3 4.13 17.33 -19.01
C GLU A 3 4.68 16.62 -17.77
N ILE A 4 5.05 15.34 -17.90
CA ILE A 4 5.63 14.57 -16.79
C ILE A 4 7.10 14.91 -16.74
N ARG A 5 7.52 15.63 -15.70
CA ARG A 5 8.92 15.92 -15.40
C ARG A 5 9.50 14.79 -14.53
N ASP A 6 10.82 14.75 -14.41
CA ASP A 6 11.55 13.71 -13.67
C ASP A 6 11.07 13.54 -12.22
N GLU A 7 10.66 14.64 -11.61
CA GLU A 7 10.07 14.70 -10.27
C GLU A 7 8.64 14.13 -10.15
N HIS A 8 7.94 13.92 -11.27
CA HIS A 8 6.52 13.51 -11.30
C HIS A 8 6.27 12.02 -11.61
N TYR A 9 7.29 11.26 -12.02
CA TYR A 9 7.07 9.91 -12.58
C TYR A 9 6.39 8.94 -11.62
N GLU A 10 6.72 9.02 -10.34
CA GLU A 10 6.28 8.02 -9.37
C GLU A 10 4.80 8.12 -9.04
N TRP A 11 4.34 9.32 -8.67
CA TRP A 11 2.93 9.53 -8.37
C TRP A 11 2.07 9.42 -9.64
N ALA A 12 2.58 9.85 -10.81
CA ALA A 12 1.85 9.72 -12.06
C ALA A 12 1.64 8.26 -12.49
N ALA A 13 2.61 7.38 -12.23
CA ALA A 13 2.45 5.93 -12.45
C ALA A 13 1.38 5.35 -11.52
N ILE A 14 1.44 5.67 -10.22
CA ILE A 14 0.45 5.21 -9.25
C ILE A 14 -0.95 5.77 -9.53
N ASP A 15 -1.08 7.03 -9.93
CA ASP A 15 -2.36 7.66 -10.30
C ASP A 15 -3.01 6.93 -11.50
N ARG A 16 -2.22 6.58 -12.53
CA ARG A 16 -2.72 5.79 -13.66
C ARG A 16 -3.18 4.40 -13.24
N LEU A 17 -2.39 3.71 -12.41
CA LEU A 17 -2.78 2.40 -11.88
C LEU A 17 -4.07 2.53 -11.04
N GLY A 18 -4.20 3.58 -10.23
CA GLY A 18 -5.42 3.89 -9.47
C GLY A 18 -6.64 4.09 -10.37
N LYS A 19 -6.48 4.76 -11.52
CA LYS A 19 -7.54 4.89 -12.54
C LYS A 19 -7.91 3.54 -13.16
N MET A 20 -6.93 2.70 -13.51
CA MET A 20 -7.16 1.34 -14.00
C MET A 20 -7.90 0.46 -12.98
N LEU A 21 -7.61 0.66 -11.68
CA LEU A 21 -8.26 -0.05 -10.59
C LEU A 21 -9.75 0.31 -10.48
N LYS A 22 -10.10 1.57 -10.71
CA LYS A 22 -11.49 2.08 -10.73
C LYS A 22 -12.27 1.57 -11.94
N PHE A 23 -11.62 1.47 -13.09
CA PHE A 23 -12.24 1.08 -14.37
C PHE A 23 -11.59 -0.18 -14.98
N PRO A 24 -11.73 -1.35 -14.34
CA PRO A 24 -11.13 -2.58 -14.87
C PRO A 24 -11.88 -3.06 -16.12
N HIS A 25 -11.16 -3.75 -16.99
CA HIS A 25 -11.72 -4.30 -18.23
C HIS A 25 -12.94 -5.20 -17.98
N SER A 26 -14.00 -5.01 -18.76
CA SER A 26 -15.32 -5.63 -18.55
C SER A 26 -15.31 -7.16 -18.49
N ARG A 27 -14.50 -7.79 -19.34
CA ARG A 27 -14.41 -9.26 -19.48
C ARG A 27 -13.56 -9.97 -18.41
N PHE A 28 -12.56 -9.30 -17.85
CA PHE A 28 -11.58 -9.92 -16.95
C PHE A 28 -11.36 -9.07 -15.69
N LYS A 29 -12.47 -8.53 -15.16
CA LYS A 29 -12.47 -7.58 -14.03
C LYS A 29 -11.64 -8.08 -12.84
N THR A 30 -11.82 -9.33 -12.42
CA THR A 30 -11.14 -9.86 -11.23
C THR A 30 -9.64 -9.98 -11.41
N THR A 31 -9.18 -10.50 -12.56
CA THR A 31 -7.74 -10.65 -12.83
C THR A 31 -7.08 -9.31 -13.15
N HIS A 32 -7.77 -8.39 -13.85
CA HIS A 32 -7.29 -7.01 -14.04
C HIS A 32 -7.15 -6.30 -12.69
N THR A 33 -8.19 -6.32 -11.85
CA THR A 33 -8.11 -5.73 -10.51
C THR A 33 -6.96 -6.33 -9.71
N TYR A 34 -6.76 -7.66 -9.75
CA TYR A 34 -5.65 -8.29 -9.07
C TYR A 34 -4.29 -7.82 -9.59
N SER A 35 -4.07 -7.79 -10.92
CA SER A 35 -2.80 -7.32 -11.49
C SER A 35 -2.51 -5.85 -11.17
N THR A 36 -3.52 -5.01 -11.16
CA THR A 36 -3.36 -3.59 -10.79
C THR A 36 -3.14 -3.42 -9.30
N PHE A 37 -3.86 -4.18 -8.47
CA PHE A 37 -3.66 -4.25 -7.02
C PHE A 37 -2.22 -4.66 -6.68
N THR A 38 -1.69 -5.72 -7.29
CA THR A 38 -0.33 -6.17 -7.04
C THR A 38 0.70 -5.16 -7.53
N ALA A 39 0.48 -4.52 -8.68
CA ALA A 39 1.37 -3.48 -9.19
C ALA A 39 1.46 -2.29 -8.20
N ILE A 40 0.33 -1.77 -7.73
CA ILE A 40 0.29 -0.69 -6.74
C ILE A 40 0.97 -1.13 -5.45
N LEU A 41 0.54 -2.28 -4.89
CA LEU A 41 1.08 -2.83 -3.65
C LEU A 41 2.61 -2.97 -3.71
N CYS A 42 3.13 -3.63 -4.74
CA CYS A 42 4.57 -3.86 -4.88
C CYS A 42 5.33 -2.55 -5.04
N TRP A 43 4.83 -1.62 -5.88
CA TRP A 43 5.49 -0.34 -6.11
C TRP A 43 5.53 0.51 -4.84
N THR A 44 4.37 0.77 -4.23
CA THR A 44 4.28 1.65 -3.05
C THR A 44 5.04 1.05 -1.87
N THR A 45 4.88 -0.26 -1.61
CA THR A 45 5.57 -0.90 -0.48
C THR A 45 7.08 -0.99 -0.70
N GLN A 46 7.57 -1.12 -1.95
CA GLN A 46 9.00 -1.09 -2.22
C GLN A 46 9.60 0.28 -1.87
N ARG A 47 8.94 1.38 -2.25
CA ARG A 47 9.40 2.75 -1.96
C ARG A 47 9.31 3.09 -0.48
N ILE A 48 8.17 2.80 0.14
CA ILE A 48 7.94 3.02 1.57
C ILE A 48 9.01 2.31 2.41
N ARG A 49 9.53 1.16 1.97
CA ARG A 49 10.50 0.35 2.73
C ARG A 49 11.97 0.61 2.41
N THR A 50 12.32 1.60 1.59
CA THR A 50 13.73 1.92 1.29
C THR A 50 14.53 2.18 2.58
N SER A 51 13.88 2.77 3.60
CA SER A 51 14.42 2.88 4.97
C SER A 51 13.43 2.27 5.98
N PRO A 52 13.50 0.95 6.24
CA PRO A 52 12.48 0.28 7.04
C PRO A 52 12.61 0.62 8.53
N ILE A 53 11.49 0.84 9.21
CA ILE A 53 11.42 0.94 10.67
C ILE A 53 12.01 -0.34 11.29
N ARG A 54 12.96 -0.16 12.21
CA ARG A 54 13.60 -1.25 12.95
C ARG A 54 13.27 -1.10 14.44
N PRO A 55 12.94 -2.20 15.14
CA PRO A 55 12.76 -2.19 16.59
C PRO A 55 14.01 -1.66 17.28
N GLY A 56 13.83 -0.75 18.25
CA GLY A 56 14.91 -0.14 19.02
C GLY A 56 15.53 1.12 18.41
N ASN A 57 15.16 1.50 17.19
CA ASN A 57 15.56 2.77 16.59
C ASN A 57 14.46 3.81 16.76
N ASP A 58 14.84 5.07 17.01
CA ASP A 58 13.87 6.16 17.01
C ASP A 58 13.32 6.37 15.59
N ILE A 59 12.01 6.22 15.44
CA ILE A 59 11.29 6.36 14.18
C ILE A 59 11.40 7.79 13.64
N ASN A 60 11.55 8.78 14.53
CA ASN A 60 11.59 10.21 14.18
C ASN A 60 12.99 10.72 13.81
N VAL A 61 14.04 9.91 13.99
CA VAL A 61 15.46 10.32 13.81
C VAL A 61 16.12 9.52 12.70
N ARG A 62 15.36 9.12 11.67
CA ARG A 62 15.91 8.35 10.54
C ARG A 62 16.62 9.29 9.56
N PRO A 63 17.92 9.09 9.28
CA PRO A 63 18.63 9.92 8.32
C PRO A 63 18.06 9.68 6.91
N ALA A 64 17.81 10.78 6.19
CA ALA A 64 17.43 10.72 4.79
C ALA A 64 18.57 10.10 3.97
N PRO A 65 18.30 9.14 3.06
CA PRO A 65 19.28 8.68 2.09
C PRO A 65 19.75 9.86 1.21
N GLU A 66 21.05 9.98 0.97
CA GLU A 66 21.65 11.09 0.20
C GLU A 66 21.05 11.27 -1.22
N ASN A 67 20.43 10.23 -1.78
CA ASN A 67 19.93 10.20 -3.16
C ASN A 67 18.43 9.91 -3.28
N ASP A 68 17.62 10.22 -2.27
CA ASP A 68 16.16 10.06 -2.33
C ASP A 68 15.43 11.38 -2.00
N PRO A 69 15.15 12.24 -3.00
CA PRO A 69 14.47 13.52 -2.79
C PRO A 69 13.03 13.36 -2.26
N ASN A 70 12.47 12.16 -2.37
CA ASN A 70 11.11 11.84 -1.93
C ASN A 70 11.08 11.09 -0.59
N PHE A 71 12.24 10.97 0.08
CA PHE A 71 12.38 10.25 1.34
C PHE A 71 11.31 10.67 2.36
N HIS A 72 11.14 11.97 2.59
CA HIS A 72 10.20 12.48 3.59
C HIS A 72 8.73 12.08 3.30
N VAL A 73 8.33 11.99 2.04
CA VAL A 73 7.00 11.49 1.66
C VAL A 73 6.86 10.01 2.01
N PHE A 74 7.83 9.19 1.62
CA PHE A 74 7.80 7.75 1.94
C PHE A 74 7.87 7.49 3.44
N ASP A 75 8.66 8.30 4.15
CA ASP A 75 8.82 8.22 5.60
C ASP A 75 7.51 8.53 6.32
N ALA A 76 6.85 9.62 5.94
CA ALA A 76 5.55 10.01 6.46
C ALA A 76 4.49 8.94 6.23
N ILE A 77 4.43 8.36 5.03
CA ILE A 77 3.50 7.26 4.72
C ILE A 77 3.84 6.02 5.57
N GLN A 78 5.13 5.70 5.74
CA GLN A 78 5.56 4.57 6.56
C GLN A 78 5.15 4.74 8.03
N ILE A 79 5.31 5.94 8.59
CA ILE A 79 4.93 6.27 9.97
C ILE A 79 3.42 6.14 10.15
N ALA A 80 2.62 6.70 9.24
CA ALA A 80 1.16 6.58 9.30
C ALA A 80 0.71 5.11 9.30
N LEU A 81 1.25 4.31 8.37
CA LEU A 81 0.96 2.89 8.28
C LEU A 81 1.43 2.10 9.52
N HIS A 82 2.51 2.51 10.17
CA HIS A 82 3.03 1.86 11.36
C HIS A 82 2.16 2.12 12.59
N ASN A 83 1.68 3.36 12.74
CA ASN A 83 0.92 3.82 13.90
C ASN A 83 -0.56 3.45 13.84
N GLU A 84 -1.09 3.16 12.65
CA GLU A 84 -2.49 2.78 12.47
C GLU A 84 -2.69 1.26 12.37
N SER A 85 -3.81 0.78 12.92
CA SER A 85 -4.28 -0.59 12.66
C SER A 85 -4.76 -0.74 11.22
N ILE A 86 -4.96 -1.98 10.78
CA ILE A 86 -5.51 -2.28 9.45
C ILE A 86 -6.83 -1.52 9.20
N GLU A 87 -7.77 -1.59 10.15
CA GLU A 87 -9.06 -0.92 10.01
C GLU A 87 -8.99 0.60 10.23
N GLY A 88 -8.02 1.09 11.01
CA GLY A 88 -7.77 2.53 11.16
C GLY A 88 -7.40 3.15 9.81
N PHE A 89 -6.43 2.55 9.12
CA PHE A 89 -5.90 3.11 7.88
C PHE A 89 -6.79 2.84 6.66
N PHE A 90 -7.29 1.60 6.51
CA PHE A 90 -8.05 1.19 5.33
C PHE A 90 -9.57 1.30 5.50
N GLY A 91 -10.04 1.56 6.71
CA GLY A 91 -11.43 1.35 7.08
C GLY A 91 -11.80 -0.14 7.15
N LYS A 92 -13.02 -0.42 7.60
CA LYS A 92 -13.56 -1.79 7.60
C LYS A 92 -13.64 -2.31 6.17
N LEU A 93 -13.15 -3.53 5.95
CA LEU A 93 -13.24 -4.18 4.64
C LEU A 93 -14.70 -4.51 4.28
N PRO A 94 -15.01 -4.72 2.98
CA PRO A 94 -16.36 -5.03 2.56
C PRO A 94 -16.84 -6.32 3.23
N LYS A 95 -18.12 -6.33 3.65
CA LYS A 95 -18.75 -7.40 4.45
C LYS A 95 -18.18 -8.79 4.13
N ALA A 96 -17.62 -9.43 5.15
CA ALA A 96 -17.06 -10.76 5.03
C ALA A 96 -18.15 -11.80 4.75
N SER A 97 -17.79 -12.82 3.96
CA SER A 97 -18.66 -13.96 3.64
C SER A 97 -17.83 -15.24 3.75
N GLY A 98 -17.93 -15.91 4.91
CA GLY A 98 -16.97 -16.96 5.28
C GLY A 98 -15.56 -16.37 5.37
N ASN A 99 -14.58 -17.02 4.72
CA ASN A 99 -13.19 -16.54 4.69
C ASN A 99 -12.96 -15.34 3.74
N LEU A 100 -13.94 -15.01 2.90
CA LEU A 100 -13.82 -13.89 1.96
C LEU A 100 -13.88 -12.56 2.70
N ASN A 101 -12.86 -11.74 2.50
CA ASN A 101 -12.56 -10.47 3.16
C ASN A 101 -12.34 -10.56 4.68
N SER A 102 -12.16 -11.77 5.23
CA SER A 102 -11.79 -11.93 6.63
C SER A 102 -10.29 -11.68 6.78
N VAL A 103 -9.93 -10.74 7.66
CA VAL A 103 -8.54 -10.36 7.95
C VAL A 103 -8.31 -10.52 9.45
N ARG A 104 -7.16 -11.07 9.82
CA ARG A 104 -6.72 -11.12 11.21
C ARG A 104 -6.32 -9.71 11.66
N LEU A 105 -6.91 -9.23 12.75
CA LEU A 105 -6.72 -7.87 13.25
C LEU A 105 -5.72 -7.76 14.41
N GLU A 106 -5.45 -8.87 15.11
CA GLU A 106 -4.58 -8.92 16.28
C GLU A 106 -3.43 -9.91 16.07
N ASP A 107 -2.27 -9.61 16.65
CA ASP A 107 -1.11 -10.49 16.63
C ASP A 107 -1.24 -11.66 17.63
N ASP A 108 -0.20 -12.46 17.79
CA ASP A 108 -0.21 -13.59 18.73
C ASP A 108 -0.20 -13.16 20.21
N CYS A 109 0.06 -11.88 20.49
CA CYS A 109 0.01 -11.28 21.82
C CYS A 109 -1.30 -10.52 22.10
N GLY A 110 -2.25 -10.53 21.15
CA GLY A 110 -3.52 -9.79 21.26
C GLY A 110 -3.40 -8.29 20.99
N SER A 111 -2.27 -7.82 20.46
CA SER A 111 -2.10 -6.41 20.08
C SER A 111 -2.57 -6.17 18.65
N PRO A 112 -3.12 -4.99 18.31
CA PRO A 112 -3.54 -4.68 16.95
C PRO A 112 -2.39 -4.81 15.93
N ILE A 113 -2.63 -5.51 14.83
CA ILE A 113 -1.70 -5.57 13.70
C ILE A 113 -1.69 -4.21 13.00
N SER A 114 -0.51 -3.63 12.82
CA SER A 114 -0.37 -2.37 12.07
C SER A 114 -0.62 -2.55 10.58
N ALA A 115 -1.15 -1.51 9.93
CA ALA A 115 -1.38 -1.49 8.49
C ALA A 115 -0.07 -1.74 7.71
N LEU A 116 1.07 -1.27 8.21
CA LEU A 116 2.39 -1.54 7.64
C LEU A 116 2.71 -3.04 7.67
N SER A 117 2.58 -3.69 8.83
CA SER A 117 2.84 -5.14 8.97
C SER A 117 2.00 -5.96 7.99
N PHE A 118 0.72 -5.63 7.88
CA PHE A 118 -0.22 -6.26 6.97
C PHE A 118 0.15 -6.06 5.48
N LEU A 119 0.45 -4.82 5.06
CA LEU A 119 0.85 -4.53 3.68
C LEU A 119 2.15 -5.25 3.29
N VAL A 120 3.13 -5.29 4.18
CA VAL A 120 4.38 -5.99 3.92
C VAL A 120 4.15 -7.49 3.81
N ALA A 121 3.30 -8.07 4.66
CA ALA A 121 2.91 -9.47 4.55
C ALA A 121 2.20 -9.77 3.21
N LEU A 122 1.28 -8.90 2.78
CA LEU A 122 0.61 -9.00 1.48
C LEU A 122 1.60 -8.92 0.32
N ARG A 123 2.49 -7.92 0.32
CA ARG A 123 3.56 -7.76 -0.69
C ARG A 123 4.41 -9.01 -0.74
N ASN A 124 4.81 -9.54 0.41
CA ASN A 124 5.63 -10.72 0.48
C ASN A 124 4.92 -11.94 -0.10
N ALA A 125 3.63 -12.10 0.18
CA ALA A 125 2.82 -13.18 -0.38
C ALA A 125 2.73 -13.10 -1.92
N VAL A 126 2.68 -11.91 -2.52
CA VAL A 126 2.53 -11.77 -3.99
C VAL A 126 3.86 -11.72 -4.76
N ALA A 127 4.95 -11.28 -4.12
CA ALA A 127 6.20 -10.94 -4.82
C ALA A 127 7.39 -11.85 -4.49
N HIS A 128 7.33 -12.68 -3.45
CA HIS A 128 8.38 -13.68 -3.24
C HIS A 128 8.17 -14.87 -4.19
N GLY A 129 9.27 -15.34 -4.80
CA GLY A 129 9.30 -16.29 -5.92
C GLY A 129 8.76 -17.71 -5.63
N ASP A 130 8.14 -17.95 -4.49
CA ASP A 130 7.33 -19.16 -4.31
C ASP A 130 5.94 -18.90 -4.89
N GLY A 131 5.80 -19.09 -6.20
CA GLY A 131 4.57 -18.86 -6.98
C GLY A 131 3.34 -19.69 -6.57
N ARG A 132 3.37 -20.33 -5.39
CA ARG A 132 2.31 -21.16 -4.80
C ARG A 132 1.61 -20.51 -3.59
N SER A 133 2.02 -19.29 -3.21
CA SER A 133 1.48 -18.55 -2.06
C SER A 133 0.10 -17.93 -2.33
N VAL A 134 -0.22 -17.61 -3.59
CA VAL A 134 -1.49 -17.01 -4.00
C VAL A 134 -2.33 -18.00 -4.77
N LYS A 135 -3.59 -18.19 -4.38
CA LYS A 135 -4.53 -19.11 -5.04
C LYS A 135 -5.77 -18.39 -5.53
N PRO A 136 -6.30 -18.71 -6.72
CA PRO A 136 -7.60 -18.20 -7.16
C PRO A 136 -8.71 -18.74 -6.24
N VAL A 137 -9.65 -17.87 -5.86
CA VAL A 137 -10.84 -18.24 -5.10
C VAL A 137 -12.03 -18.23 -6.04
N ASN A 138 -12.55 -19.42 -6.32
CA ASN A 138 -13.75 -19.60 -7.14
C ASN A 138 -14.97 -19.83 -6.26
N ARG A 139 -16.10 -19.22 -6.62
CA ARG A 139 -17.43 -19.51 -6.06
C ARG A 139 -18.34 -19.87 -7.22
N PRO A 140 -19.06 -20.98 -7.08
CA PRO A 140 -19.27 -21.92 -8.18
C PRO A 140 -18.27 -21.72 -9.34
N ASN A 141 -18.72 -21.31 -10.53
CA ASN A 141 -17.87 -21.18 -11.71
C ASN A 141 -17.39 -19.73 -11.97
N GLN A 142 -17.23 -18.93 -10.92
CA GLN A 142 -16.79 -17.54 -11.03
C GLN A 142 -15.58 -17.26 -10.12
N LEU A 143 -14.54 -16.66 -10.71
CA LEU A 143 -13.40 -16.13 -9.97
C LEU A 143 -13.83 -14.89 -9.19
N VAL A 144 -13.92 -15.02 -7.86
CA VAL A 144 -14.38 -13.93 -6.97
C VAL A 144 -13.24 -13.19 -6.27
N GLY A 145 -12.04 -13.77 -6.23
CA GLY A 145 -10.91 -13.19 -5.54
C GLY A 145 -9.69 -14.10 -5.50
N PHE A 146 -8.78 -13.80 -4.58
CA PHE A 146 -7.53 -14.52 -4.38
C PHE A 146 -7.29 -14.76 -2.90
N GLU A 147 -6.69 -15.91 -2.59
CA GLU A 147 -6.25 -16.31 -1.26
C GLU A 147 -4.77 -15.99 -1.10
N PHE A 148 -4.41 -15.46 0.07
CA PHE A 148 -3.07 -15.06 0.44
C PHE A 148 -2.71 -15.76 1.76
N LYS A 149 -1.58 -16.46 1.77
CA LYS A 149 -0.95 -16.94 3.00
C LYS A 149 -0.06 -15.84 3.54
N LEU A 150 -0.47 -15.24 4.65
CA LEU A 150 0.20 -14.12 5.27
C LEU A 150 0.95 -14.57 6.51
N SER A 151 2.17 -14.07 6.65
CA SER A 151 2.99 -14.18 7.85
C SER A 151 3.58 -12.83 8.20
N SER A 152 3.70 -12.59 9.51
CA SER A 152 4.36 -11.40 10.05
C SER A 152 5.72 -11.19 9.39
N PRO A 153 6.03 -10.00 8.86
CA PRO A 153 7.34 -9.71 8.32
C PRO A 153 8.41 -9.72 9.42
N ARG A 154 9.68 -9.84 9.02
CA ARG A 154 10.81 -9.73 9.95
C ARG A 154 10.70 -8.41 10.74
N ASN A 155 10.96 -8.49 12.04
CA ASN A 155 10.94 -7.37 12.98
C ASN A 155 9.56 -6.81 13.37
N PHE A 156 8.46 -7.45 12.94
CA PHE A 156 7.12 -7.16 13.45
C PHE A 156 6.70 -8.21 14.48
N PRO A 157 5.72 -7.90 15.36
CA PRO A 157 5.09 -8.90 16.22
C PRO A 157 4.61 -10.11 15.42
N LYS A 158 4.67 -11.30 16.03
CA LYS A 158 4.36 -12.55 15.34
C LYS A 158 2.87 -12.69 15.10
N TRP A 159 2.53 -13.07 13.87
CA TRP A 159 1.18 -13.47 13.49
C TRP A 159 1.23 -14.24 12.17
N SER A 160 0.19 -15.03 11.91
CA SER A 160 -0.06 -15.61 10.60
C SER A 160 -1.55 -15.74 10.35
N SER A 161 -1.94 -15.70 9.08
CA SER A 161 -3.33 -15.82 8.66
C SER A 161 -3.43 -16.28 7.20
N VAL A 162 -4.53 -16.94 6.86
CA VAL A 162 -4.95 -17.14 5.48
C VAL A 162 -6.11 -16.19 5.23
N THR A 163 -5.92 -15.25 4.32
CA THR A 163 -6.91 -14.22 3.98
C THR A 163 -7.34 -14.38 2.54
N GLN A 164 -8.63 -14.25 2.26
CA GLN A 164 -9.14 -14.19 0.89
C GLN A 164 -9.64 -12.77 0.61
N LEU A 165 -9.18 -12.14 -0.47
CA LEU A 165 -9.63 -10.79 -0.84
C LEU A 165 -10.40 -10.86 -2.15
N ASN A 166 -11.63 -10.34 -2.15
CA ASN A 166 -12.39 -10.13 -3.37
C ASN A 166 -12.00 -8.83 -4.08
N ARG A 167 -12.56 -8.63 -5.28
CA ARG A 167 -12.34 -7.40 -6.06
C ARG A 167 -12.56 -6.13 -5.25
N ARG A 168 -13.64 -6.03 -4.47
CA ARG A 168 -13.98 -4.81 -3.72
C ARG A 168 -12.94 -4.52 -2.65
N ALA A 169 -12.47 -5.54 -1.92
CA ALA A 169 -11.43 -5.38 -0.92
C ALA A 169 -10.09 -4.99 -1.57
N GLN A 170 -9.71 -5.61 -2.69
CA GLN A 170 -8.51 -5.23 -3.43
C GLN A 170 -8.56 -3.78 -3.94
N VAL A 171 -9.71 -3.35 -4.46
CA VAL A 171 -9.94 -1.95 -4.88
C VAL A 171 -9.82 -1.00 -3.70
N GLN A 172 -10.40 -1.34 -2.54
CA GLN A 172 -10.31 -0.50 -1.34
C GLN A 172 -8.88 -0.36 -0.84
N LEU A 173 -8.16 -1.46 -0.69
CA LEU A 173 -6.78 -1.47 -0.19
C LEU A 173 -5.83 -0.71 -1.13
N ALA A 174 -5.78 -1.10 -2.41
CA ALA A 174 -4.87 -0.44 -3.36
C ALA A 174 -5.34 0.97 -3.74
N GLY A 175 -6.66 1.23 -3.73
CA GLY A 175 -7.20 2.57 -3.95
C GLY A 175 -6.76 3.52 -2.84
N LYS A 176 -6.91 3.13 -1.58
CA LYS A 176 -6.45 3.94 -0.43
C LYS A 176 -4.94 4.17 -0.48
N MET A 177 -4.15 3.16 -0.86
CA MET A 177 -2.71 3.33 -1.05
C MET A 177 -2.39 4.31 -2.17
N ALA A 178 -3.06 4.21 -3.32
CA ALA A 178 -2.85 5.11 -4.45
C ALA A 178 -3.23 6.55 -4.10
N ASP A 179 -4.36 6.74 -3.42
CA ASP A 179 -4.86 8.05 -3.00
C ASP A 179 -3.86 8.70 -2.02
N VAL A 180 -3.49 8.02 -0.93
CA VAL A 180 -2.53 8.55 0.07
C VAL A 180 -1.17 8.84 -0.55
N PHE A 181 -0.67 7.95 -1.41
CA PHE A 181 0.60 8.16 -2.10
C PHE A 181 0.53 9.41 -2.97
N CYS A 182 -0.50 9.54 -3.81
CA CYS A 182 -0.64 10.72 -4.69
C CYS A 182 -0.89 12.01 -3.91
N GLU A 183 -1.67 11.98 -2.82
CA GLU A 183 -1.92 13.13 -1.95
C GLU A 183 -0.62 13.65 -1.33
N LYS A 184 0.20 12.77 -0.75
CA LYS A 184 1.46 13.18 -0.11
C LYS A 184 2.47 13.79 -1.08
N PHE A 185 2.53 13.28 -2.31
CA PHE A 185 3.35 13.89 -3.35
C PHE A 185 2.84 15.28 -3.75
N ARG A 186 1.52 15.47 -3.89
CA ARG A 186 0.94 16.79 -4.22
C ARG A 186 1.19 17.81 -3.11
N GLU A 187 1.07 17.41 -1.85
CA GLU A 187 1.37 18.27 -0.68
C GLU A 187 2.81 18.76 -0.73
N GLN A 188 3.79 17.88 -0.97
CA GLN A 188 5.20 18.25 -1.07
C GLN A 188 5.44 19.31 -2.15
N HIS A 189 4.90 19.12 -3.35
CA HIS A 189 5.07 20.08 -4.46
C HIS A 189 4.41 21.44 -4.18
N SER A 190 3.26 21.47 -3.51
CA SER A 190 2.58 22.72 -3.15
C SER A 190 3.37 23.57 -2.15
N VAL A 191 4.08 22.94 -1.22
CA VAL A 191 4.94 23.63 -0.25
C VAL A 191 6.15 24.24 -0.97
N THR A 192 6.78 23.47 -1.87
CA THR A 192 7.94 23.96 -2.64
C THR A 192 7.60 25.15 -3.53
N GLU A 193 6.43 25.19 -4.17
CA GLU A 193 5.99 26.35 -4.96
C GLU A 193 5.71 27.59 -4.10
N SER A 194 5.07 27.42 -2.93
CA SER A 194 4.79 28.52 -2.00
C SER A 194 6.07 29.14 -1.42
N ASP A 195 7.05 28.33 -1.05
CA ASP A 195 8.33 28.79 -0.51
C ASP A 195 9.09 29.62 -1.55
N LEU A 196 9.07 29.20 -2.82
CA LEU A 196 9.69 29.95 -3.92
C LEU A 196 9.00 31.30 -4.18
N VAL A 197 7.67 31.38 -4.08
CA VAL A 197 6.95 32.66 -4.25
C VAL A 197 7.29 33.64 -3.13
N SER A 198 7.39 33.19 -1.88
CA SER A 198 7.74 34.06 -0.74
C SER A 198 9.17 34.61 -0.81
N ILE A 199 10.11 33.89 -1.45
CA ILE A 199 11.48 34.36 -1.67
C ILE A 199 11.51 35.44 -2.76
N VAL A 200 10.69 35.31 -3.80
CA VAL A 200 10.61 36.29 -4.90
C VAL A 200 9.87 37.57 -4.48
N GLU A 201 8.94 37.48 -3.52
CA GLU A 201 8.24 38.65 -2.97
C GLU A 201 9.03 39.39 -1.88
N SER A 202 10.19 38.87 -1.48
CA SER A 202 11.10 39.51 -0.51
C SER A 202 12.37 40.11 -1.12
N GLU A 203 12.48 40.12 -2.45
CA GLU A 203 13.45 40.92 -3.24
C GLU A 203 12.80 42.20 -3.80
#